data_AF-A0A3B3Y3A7-F1
#
_entry.id   AF-A0A3B3Y3A7-F1
#
_cell.length_a   1.000
_cell.length_b   1.000
_cell.length_c   1.000
_cell.angle_alpha   90.00
_cell.angle_beta   90.00
_cell.angle_gamma   90.00
#
_symmetry.space_group_name_H-M   'P 1'
#
loop_
_entity.id
_entity.type
_entity.pdbx_description
1 polymer ?
#
loop_
_entity_poly.entity_id
_entity_poly.type
_entity_poly.pdbx_seq_one_letter_code
_entity_poly.pdbx_strand_id
1 'polypeptide(L)'
;KRRCTQEIISSLQVAKLPFSINDGKWHHLCITWTIRDGIWEAFQDGVKQGHGENLAPYHPIKADGVLVLGQEQDSLGGGFDATQAYVGELAHLNIWNRKLSATEIANLANCNSKAFVGNVFS
;
A
#
# COMPACT_ATOMS: atom_id res chain seq x y z
N LYS A 1 -12.46 -4.75 -20.72
CA LYS A 1 -12.47 -3.91 -19.49
C LYS A 1 -11.09 -4.02 -18.86
N ARG A 2 -10.26 -2.99 -18.99
CA ARG A 2 -8.90 -2.98 -18.44
C ARG A 2 -9.03 -2.89 -16.91
N ARG A 3 -8.30 -3.75 -16.19
CA ARG A 3 -8.30 -3.88 -14.72
C ARG A 3 -6.85 -3.73 -14.26
N CYS A 4 -6.56 -2.65 -13.54
CA CYS A 4 -5.34 -2.34 -12.81
C CYS A 4 -5.80 -2.37 -11.36
N THR A 5 -5.29 -3.32 -10.60
CA THR A 5 -5.87 -3.66 -9.31
C THR A 5 -4.74 -4.02 -8.39
N GLN A 6 -4.71 -3.40 -7.22
CA GLN A 6 -3.64 -3.59 -6.28
C GLN A 6 -4.18 -3.54 -4.85
N GLU A 7 -4.06 -4.66 -4.16
CA GLU A 7 -4.32 -4.78 -2.73
C GLU A 7 -2.96 -4.72 -2.01
N ILE A 8 -2.82 -3.80 -1.05
CA ILE A 8 -1.69 -3.76 -0.13
C ILE A 8 -2.26 -3.91 1.27
N ILE A 9 -1.81 -4.93 1.99
CA ILE A 9 -2.02 -5.04 3.43
C ILE A 9 -0.82 -4.41 4.09
N SER A 10 -1.05 -3.27 4.74
CA SER A 10 -0.19 -2.83 5.82
C SER A 10 -0.67 -3.51 7.10
N SER A 11 0.06 -4.49 7.61
CA SER A 11 0.14 -4.67 9.07
C SER A 11 1.09 -3.59 9.61
N LEU A 12 0.70 -2.32 9.45
CA LEU A 12 1.25 -1.28 10.29
C LEU A 12 0.30 -1.17 11.46
N GLN A 13 0.62 -1.87 12.56
CA GLN A 13 -0.08 -1.77 13.85
C GLN A 13 -0.09 -0.34 14.43
N VAL A 14 0.48 0.63 13.70
CA VAL A 14 0.65 2.04 14.07
C VAL A 14 -0.48 2.94 13.54
N ALA A 15 -1.23 2.54 12.50
CA ALA A 15 -2.36 3.32 11.99
C ALA A 15 -3.48 2.44 11.41
N LYS A 16 -4.69 2.53 11.98
CA LYS A 16 -5.88 1.87 11.43
C LYS A 16 -6.33 2.62 10.18
N LEU A 17 -6.27 1.97 9.02
CA LEU A 17 -6.68 2.57 7.75
C LEU A 17 -8.20 2.39 7.54
N PRO A 18 -8.92 3.42 7.04
CA PRO A 18 -10.37 3.39 6.89
C PRO A 18 -10.81 2.73 5.57
N PHE A 19 -10.35 1.51 5.30
CA PHE A 19 -10.73 0.76 4.10
C PHE A 19 -11.95 -0.12 4.35
N SER A 20 -12.80 -0.26 3.33
CA SER A 20 -13.93 -1.19 3.30
C SER A 20 -13.77 -2.14 2.12
N ILE A 21 -13.11 -3.28 2.33
CA ILE A 21 -12.65 -4.21 1.27
C ILE A 21 -13.21 -5.63 1.38
N ASN A 22 -13.95 -5.93 2.44
CA ASN A 22 -14.49 -7.27 2.69
C ASN A 22 -15.87 -7.47 2.02
N ASP A 23 -16.03 -7.02 0.78
CA ASP A 23 -17.29 -7.14 0.01
C ASP A 23 -17.21 -8.17 -1.13
N GLY A 24 -16.07 -8.88 -1.25
CA GLY A 24 -15.83 -9.88 -2.28
C GLY A 24 -15.53 -9.29 -3.66
N LYS A 25 -15.25 -7.99 -3.76
CA LYS A 25 -14.83 -7.33 -5.00
C LYS A 25 -13.39 -6.88 -4.92
N TRP A 26 -12.81 -6.76 -6.10
CA TRP A 26 -11.51 -6.16 -6.30
C TRP A 26 -11.54 -4.68 -5.99
N HIS A 27 -10.60 -4.23 -5.14
CA HIS A 27 -10.37 -2.82 -4.84
C HIS A 27 -8.95 -2.40 -5.23
N HIS A 28 -8.80 -1.13 -5.61
CA HIS A 28 -7.50 -0.51 -5.77
C HIS A 28 -7.15 0.25 -4.49
N LEU A 29 -6.12 -0.21 -3.77
CA LEU A 29 -5.61 0.42 -2.57
C LEU A 29 -4.29 1.13 -2.86
N CYS A 30 -4.16 2.36 -2.39
CA CYS A 30 -2.89 3.08 -2.42
C CYS A 30 -2.67 3.79 -1.09
N ILE A 31 -1.48 3.62 -0.53
CA ILE A 31 -1.05 4.30 0.70
C ILE A 31 0.16 5.13 0.33
N THR A 32 0.16 6.39 0.75
CA THR A 32 1.33 7.26 0.65
C THR A 32 1.83 7.59 2.04
N TRP A 33 3.14 7.78 2.18
CA TRP A 33 3.78 8.18 3.41
C TRP A 33 4.98 9.08 3.11
N THR A 34 5.19 10.13 3.92
CA THR A 34 6.35 11.02 3.79
C THR A 34 7.24 10.96 5.02
N ILE A 35 8.55 10.86 4.78
CA ILE A 35 9.53 10.76 5.87
C ILE A 35 9.60 11.99 6.76
N ARG A 36 9.49 13.20 6.21
CA ARG A 36 9.75 14.44 6.96
C ARG A 36 8.76 14.63 8.11
N ASP A 37 7.48 14.54 7.78
CA ASP A 37 6.39 14.93 8.70
C ASP A 37 5.54 13.71 9.12
N GLY A 38 5.84 12.52 8.59
CA GLY A 38 5.06 11.31 8.84
C GLY A 38 3.63 11.42 8.31
N ILE A 39 3.40 12.24 7.27
CA ILE A 39 2.08 12.39 6.67
C ILE A 39 1.78 11.13 5.88
N TRP A 40 0.66 10.48 6.21
CA TRP A 40 0.14 9.37 5.46
C TRP A 40 -1.23 9.68 4.88
N GLU A 41 -1.52 9.11 3.72
CA GLU A 41 -2.83 9.19 3.09
C GLU A 41 -3.20 7.81 2.54
N ALA A 42 -4.45 7.42 2.72
CA ALA A 42 -5.02 6.15 2.31
C ALA A 42 -6.09 6.37 1.25
N PHE A 43 -5.97 5.70 0.12
CA PHE A 43 -6.86 5.81 -1.02
C PHE A 43 -7.46 4.44 -1.35
N GLN A 44 -8.77 4.41 -1.59
CA GLN A 44 -9.51 3.25 -2.08
C GLN A 44 -10.21 3.67 -3.37
N ASP A 45 -10.02 2.88 -4.43
CA ASP A 45 -10.61 3.07 -5.76
C ASP A 45 -10.36 4.48 -6.34
N GLY A 46 -9.16 5.00 -6.08
CA GLY A 46 -8.73 6.33 -6.53
C GLY A 46 -9.21 7.50 -5.67
N VAL A 47 -9.99 7.24 -4.62
CA VAL A 47 -10.56 8.25 -3.73
C VAL A 47 -9.90 8.19 -2.36
N LYS A 48 -9.52 9.35 -1.82
CA LYS A 48 -8.93 9.44 -0.47
C LYS A 48 -9.97 9.08 0.59
N GLN A 49 -9.66 8.08 1.41
CA GLN A 49 -10.51 7.61 2.51
C GLN A 49 -10.00 8.10 3.87
N GLY A 50 -8.69 8.31 4.00
CA GLY A 50 -8.07 8.66 5.27
C GLY A 50 -6.76 9.40 5.11
N HIS A 51 -6.37 10.09 6.16
CA HIS A 51 -5.06 10.71 6.30
C HIS A 51 -4.71 10.86 7.77
N GLY A 52 -3.43 11.09 8.04
CA GLY A 52 -2.92 11.47 9.34
C GLY A 52 -1.47 11.93 9.24
N GLU A 53 -0.91 12.29 10.38
CA GLU A 53 0.43 12.88 10.50
C GLU A 53 1.19 12.21 11.64
N ASN A 54 2.48 12.54 11.78
CA ASN A 54 3.34 12.02 12.85
C ASN A 54 3.51 10.49 12.85
N LEU A 55 3.28 9.82 11.72
CA LEU A 55 3.60 8.40 11.57
C LEU A 55 5.10 8.27 11.28
N ALA A 56 5.89 7.87 12.28
CA ALA A 56 7.34 7.65 12.16
C ALA A 56 8.12 8.82 11.48
N PRO A 57 7.89 10.09 11.85
CA PRO A 57 8.57 11.21 11.21
C PRO A 57 10.09 11.11 11.44
N TYR A 58 10.88 11.47 10.43
CA TYR A 58 12.34 11.39 10.39
C TYR A 58 12.95 9.98 10.52
N HIS A 59 12.15 8.92 10.32
CA HIS A 59 12.63 7.54 10.35
C HIS A 59 12.73 6.96 8.92
N PRO A 60 13.89 7.02 8.25
CA PRO A 60 14.03 6.47 6.91
C PRO A 60 13.89 4.94 6.91
N ILE A 61 13.29 4.40 5.85
CA ILE A 61 13.32 2.96 5.56
C ILE A 61 14.77 2.59 5.25
N LYS A 62 15.32 1.63 5.99
CA LYS A 62 16.70 1.16 5.81
C LYS A 62 16.81 0.31 4.54
N ALA A 63 18.00 0.33 3.93
CA ALA A 63 18.33 -0.58 2.84
C ALA A 63 18.38 -2.05 3.32
N ASP A 64 18.48 -2.97 2.37
CA ASP A 64 18.69 -4.42 2.60
C ASP A 64 17.53 -5.13 3.34
N GLY A 65 16.34 -4.54 3.31
CA GLY A 65 15.11 -5.18 3.80
C GLY A 65 14.57 -6.25 2.85
N VAL A 66 13.70 -7.11 3.40
CA VAL A 66 12.97 -8.14 2.63
C VAL A 66 11.49 -7.75 2.54
N LEU A 67 10.96 -7.73 1.32
CA LEU A 67 9.53 -7.56 1.07
C LEU A 67 8.83 -8.93 1.12
N VAL A 68 7.87 -9.08 2.02
CA VAL A 68 7.02 -10.28 2.14
C VAL A 68 5.57 -9.87 1.91
N LEU A 69 4.83 -10.68 1.16
CA LEU A 69 3.41 -10.50 0.92
C LEU A 69 2.62 -11.59 1.62
N GLY A 70 1.52 -11.18 2.24
CA GLY A 70 0.55 -12.06 2.86
C GLY A 70 0.95 -12.65 4.21
N GLN A 71 2.09 -12.25 4.78
CA GLN A 71 2.53 -12.61 6.12
C GLN A 71 3.11 -11.38 6.84
N GLU A 72 2.94 -11.34 8.16
CA GLU A 72 3.56 -10.34 9.04
C GLU A 72 4.96 -10.84 9.45
N GLN A 73 5.96 -9.96 9.48
CA GLN A 73 7.36 -10.32 9.75
C GLN A 73 7.78 -9.91 11.17
N ASP A 74 7.89 -10.88 12.09
CA ASP A 74 8.52 -10.69 13.39
C ASP A 74 10.06 -10.74 13.34
N SER A 75 10.63 -11.23 12.23
CA SER A 75 12.07 -11.24 11.95
C SER A 75 12.34 -11.07 10.45
N LEU A 76 13.57 -10.75 10.06
CA LEU A 76 13.91 -10.52 8.65
C LEU A 76 13.62 -11.77 7.80
N GLY A 77 12.58 -11.70 6.96
CA GLY A 77 12.15 -12.80 6.10
C GLY A 77 11.50 -13.98 6.82
N GLY A 78 11.10 -13.85 8.08
CA GLY A 78 10.55 -14.98 8.85
C GLY A 78 9.83 -14.57 10.13
N GLY A 79 9.58 -15.55 11.01
CA GLY A 79 8.79 -15.33 12.22
C GLY A 79 7.28 -15.29 11.97
N PHE A 80 6.81 -15.91 10.89
CA PHE A 80 5.41 -15.85 10.48
C PHE A 80 4.48 -16.60 11.45
N ASP A 81 3.36 -15.95 11.80
CA ASP A 81 2.23 -16.58 12.48
C ASP A 81 1.06 -16.79 11.49
N ALA A 82 0.61 -18.04 11.37
CA ALA A 82 -0.49 -18.39 10.48
C ALA A 82 -1.81 -17.66 10.81
N THR A 83 -2.00 -17.21 12.06
CA THR A 83 -3.17 -16.43 12.48
C THR A 83 -3.14 -14.99 11.99
N GLN A 84 -1.98 -14.50 11.55
CA GLN A 84 -1.79 -13.17 10.97
C GLN A 84 -1.65 -13.20 9.43
N ALA A 85 -1.78 -14.38 8.84
CA ALA A 85 -1.69 -14.56 7.40
C ALA A 85 -2.86 -13.88 6.67
N TYR A 86 -2.56 -13.24 5.54
CA TYR A 86 -3.60 -12.79 4.62
C TYR A 86 -4.19 -13.98 3.85
N VAL A 87 -5.51 -13.94 3.66
CA VAL A 87 -6.24 -14.87 2.81
C VAL A 87 -7.06 -14.06 1.81
N GLY A 88 -6.68 -14.14 0.54
CA GLY A 88 -7.35 -13.46 -0.58
C GLY A 88 -6.50 -13.46 -1.84
N GLU A 89 -6.81 -12.56 -2.77
CA GLU A 89 -6.12 -12.43 -4.05
C GLU A 89 -5.41 -11.07 -4.14
N LEU A 90 -4.12 -11.08 -4.50
CA LEU A 90 -3.34 -9.86 -4.75
C LEU A 90 -2.94 -9.80 -6.22
N ALA A 91 -2.97 -8.60 -6.81
CA ALA A 91 -2.53 -8.36 -8.18
C ALA A 91 -1.82 -7.00 -8.31
N HIS A 92 -1.10 -6.81 -9.42
CA HIS A 92 -0.43 -5.57 -9.86
C HIS A 92 0.27 -4.76 -8.75
N LEU A 93 1.07 -5.40 -7.91
CA LEU A 93 1.85 -4.71 -6.87
C LEU A 93 2.91 -3.80 -7.48
N ASN A 94 2.77 -2.49 -7.26
CA ASN A 94 3.73 -1.44 -7.58
C ASN A 94 4.14 -0.67 -6.31
N ILE A 95 5.42 -0.29 -6.25
CA ILE A 95 6.01 0.52 -5.16
C ILE A 95 6.84 1.65 -5.77
N TRP A 96 6.75 2.84 -5.16
CA TRP A 96 7.50 4.03 -5.57
C TRP A 96 8.30 4.61 -4.41
N ASN A 97 9.44 5.23 -4.72
CA ASN A 97 10.26 5.97 -3.74
C ASN A 97 9.86 7.46 -3.61
N ARG A 98 8.67 7.83 -4.09
CA ARG A 98 8.12 9.18 -4.01
C ARG A 98 6.64 9.12 -3.68
N LYS A 99 6.12 10.22 -3.15
CA LYS A 99 4.68 10.41 -3.00
C LYS A 99 4.03 10.58 -4.38
N LEU A 100 2.97 9.81 -4.63
CA LEU A 100 2.11 9.99 -5.80
C LEU A 100 1.06 11.08 -5.52
N SER A 101 0.69 11.82 -6.55
CA SER A 101 -0.42 12.78 -6.51
C SER A 101 -1.78 12.06 -6.58
N ALA A 102 -2.83 12.70 -6.08
CA ALA A 102 -4.20 12.15 -6.16
C ALA A 102 -4.62 11.82 -7.61
N THR A 103 -4.21 12.63 -8.58
CA THR A 103 -4.49 12.38 -10.01
C THR A 103 -3.77 11.14 -10.54
N GLU A 104 -2.52 10.92 -10.15
CA GLU A 104 -1.78 9.70 -10.52
C GLU A 104 -2.45 8.46 -9.93
N ILE A 105 -2.85 8.52 -8.66
CA ILE A 105 -3.55 7.43 -7.95
C ILE A 105 -4.91 7.14 -8.61
N ALA A 106 -5.68 8.18 -8.96
CA ALA A 106 -6.94 8.01 -9.68
C ALA A 106 -6.75 7.39 -11.07
N ASN A 107 -5.67 7.72 -11.77
CA ASN A 107 -5.34 7.12 -13.06
C ASN A 107 -4.98 5.63 -12.94
N LEU A 108 -4.25 5.26 -11.87
CA LEU A 108 -3.93 3.87 -11.54
C LEU A 108 -5.21 3.06 -11.26
N ALA A 109 -6.09 3.58 -10.40
CA ALA A 109 -7.36 2.93 -10.07
C ALA A 109 -8.27 2.72 -11.30
N ASN A 110 -8.26 3.68 -12.24
CA ASN A 110 -9.08 3.61 -13.47
C ASN A 110 -8.41 2.86 -14.62
N CYS A 111 -7.28 2.20 -14.39
CA CYS A 111 -6.60 1.36 -15.38
C CYS A 111 -6.21 2.12 -16.65
N ASN A 112 -5.89 3.40 -16.48
CA ASN A 112 -5.52 4.27 -17.60
C ASN A 112 -4.18 3.78 -18.18
N SER A 113 -4.05 3.69 -19.50
CA SER A 113 -2.80 3.26 -20.16
C SER A 113 -1.63 4.23 -19.97
N LYS A 114 -1.86 5.39 -19.35
CA LYS A 114 -0.83 6.32 -18.88
C LYS A 114 -0.42 6.10 -17.43
N ALA A 115 -0.99 5.10 -16.76
CA ALA A 115 -0.63 4.74 -15.39
C ALA A 115 0.84 4.35 -15.34
N PHE A 116 1.58 4.99 -14.44
CA PHE A 116 3.02 4.78 -14.30
C PHE A 116 3.29 3.45 -13.61
N VAL A 117 4.42 2.84 -13.96
CA VAL A 117 4.93 1.62 -13.31
C VAL A 117 5.74 2.02 -12.07
N GLY A 118 5.73 1.17 -11.04
CA GLY A 118 6.57 1.31 -9.86
C GLY A 118 8.06 1.41 -10.20
N ASN A 119 8.78 2.32 -9.55
CA ASN A 119 10.24 2.45 -9.74
C ASN A 119 11.07 1.74 -8.65
N VAL A 120 10.41 1.13 -7.66
CA VAL A 120 11.04 0.27 -6.65
C VAL A 120 10.66 -1.20 -6.88
N PHE A 121 9.39 -1.46 -7.19
CA PHE A 121 8.86 -2.79 -7.51
C PHE A 121 7.64 -2.65 -8.44
N SER A 122 7.41 -3.60 -9.35
CA SER A 122 6.27 -3.65 -10.27
C SER A 122 5.92 -5.06 -10.72
#